data_AF-A0A150ELZ8-F1
#
_entry.id   AF-A0A150ELZ8-F1
#
_cell.length_a   1.000
_cell.length_b   1.000
_cell.length_c   1.000
_cell.angle_alpha   90.00
_cell.angle_beta   90.00
_cell.angle_gamma   90.00
#
_symmetry.space_group_name_H-M   'P 1'
#
loop_
_entity.id
_entity.type
_entity.pdbx_description
1 polymer ?
#
loop_
_entity_poly.entity_id
_entity_poly.type
_entity_poly.pdbx_seq_one_letter_code
_entity_poly.pdbx_strand_id
1 'polypeptide(L)'
;MNCMWCDSTEAKESLNTVYWELPDGTKAIEIQETPCISCSSCGMDYQADQTVKEIEDQLFLIYTKDLPKQLTYEELMGRPRLLKRNYFDF
;
A
#
# COMPACT_ATOMS: atom_id res chain seq x y z
N MET A 1 -15.64 12.12 1.87
CA MET A 1 -14.33 12.48 1.28
C MET A 1 -14.59 13.06 -0.10
N ASN A 2 -13.82 14.04 -0.53
CA ASN A 2 -13.91 14.53 -1.91
C ASN A 2 -12.91 13.76 -2.78
N CYS A 3 -13.35 13.35 -3.96
CA CYS A 3 -12.50 12.67 -4.92
C CYS A 3 -11.41 13.62 -5.41
N MET A 4 -10.13 13.23 -5.32
CA MET A 4 -9.03 14.08 -5.75
C MET A 4 -8.99 14.32 -7.27
N TRP A 5 -9.76 13.55 -8.03
CA TRP A 5 -9.82 13.67 -9.49
C TRP A 5 -11.02 14.48 -10.02
N CYS A 6 -12.16 14.43 -9.35
CA CYS A 6 -13.39 15.08 -9.83
C CYS A 6 -14.10 15.92 -8.77
N ASP A 7 -13.47 16.11 -7.61
CA ASP A 7 -13.98 16.84 -6.43
C ASP A 7 -15.34 16.36 -5.91
N SER A 8 -15.85 15.23 -6.41
CA SER A 8 -17.15 14.69 -6.04
C SER A 8 -17.10 14.05 -4.65
N THR A 9 -18.17 14.19 -3.87
CA THR A 9 -18.31 13.63 -2.52
C THR A 9 -18.59 12.12 -2.50
N GLU A 10 -18.65 11.50 -3.68
CA GLU A 10 -18.91 10.07 -3.88
C GLU A 10 -17.63 9.21 -3.81
N ALA A 11 -16.50 9.78 -3.40
CA ALA A 11 -15.32 9.00 -3.03
C ALA A 11 -15.56 8.26 -1.72
N LYS A 12 -15.43 6.93 -1.77
CA LYS A 12 -15.59 6.02 -0.65
C LYS A 12 -14.31 5.23 -0.45
N GLU A 13 -14.00 4.96 0.81
CA GLU A 13 -12.96 4.01 1.18
C GLU A 13 -13.47 2.60 0.87
N SER A 14 -12.65 1.86 0.14
CA SER A 14 -12.86 0.49 -0.29
C SER A 14 -11.58 -0.31 0.00
N LEU A 15 -11.64 -1.62 -0.17
CA LEU A 15 -10.49 -2.49 -0.08
C LEU A 15 -10.26 -3.12 -1.45
N ASN A 16 -9.02 -3.09 -1.94
CA ASN A 16 -8.66 -3.78 -3.15
C ASN A 16 -7.40 -4.63 -2.97
N THR A 17 -7.17 -5.49 -3.96
CA THR A 17 -5.94 -6.27 -4.08
C THR A 17 -5.00 -5.52 -5.01
N VAL A 18 -3.79 -5.21 -4.53
CA VAL A 18 -2.74 -4.58 -5.32
C VAL A 18 -1.60 -5.53 -5.57
N TYR A 19 -0.95 -5.38 -6.71
CA TYR A 19 0.27 -6.13 -7.02
C TYR A 19 1.44 -5.17 -6.90
N TRP A 20 2.36 -5.48 -6.00
CA TRP A 20 3.53 -4.66 -5.74
C TRP A 20 4.79 -5.38 -6.23
N GLU A 21 5.57 -4.71 -7.06
CA GLU A 21 6.88 -5.22 -7.47
C GLU A 21 7.91 -4.88 -6.40
N LEU A 22 8.68 -5.89 -5.95
CA LEU A 22 9.71 -5.67 -4.96
C LEU A 22 10.75 -4.66 -5.49
N PRO A 23 11.31 -3.78 -4.64
CA PRO A 23 12.33 -2.82 -5.06
C PRO A 23 13.60 -3.49 -5.61
N ASP A 24 13.85 -4.75 -5.24
CA ASP A 24 14.92 -5.58 -5.80
C ASP A 24 14.65 -6.05 -7.24
N GLY A 25 13.46 -5.81 -7.79
CA GLY A 25 13.03 -6.25 -9.14
C GLY A 25 12.93 -7.76 -9.30
N THR A 26 13.04 -8.53 -8.22
CA THR A 26 13.16 -9.99 -8.29
C THR A 26 11.81 -10.69 -8.41
N LYS A 27 10.76 -10.16 -7.78
CA LYS A 27 9.41 -10.75 -7.74
C LYS A 27 8.35 -9.67 -7.54
N ALA A 28 7.11 -10.00 -7.90
CA ALA A 28 5.92 -9.26 -7.48
C ALA A 28 5.20 -10.01 -6.36
N ILE A 29 4.61 -9.26 -5.43
CA ILE A 29 3.77 -9.74 -4.34
C ILE A 29 2.35 -9.21 -4.52
N GLU A 30 1.38 -9.97 -4.07
CA GLU A 30 -0.03 -9.59 -4.03
C GLU A 30 -0.39 -9.16 -2.60
N ILE A 31 -0.83 -7.91 -2.45
CA ILE A 31 -1.25 -7.33 -1.17
C ILE A 31 -2.77 -7.19 -1.20
N GLN A 32 -3.45 -8.09 -0.48
CA GLN A 32 -4.90 -8.13 -0.35
C GLN A 32 -5.36 -7.15 0.74
N GLU A 33 -6.63 -6.74 0.67
CA GLU A 33 -7.25 -5.86 1.67
C GLU A 33 -6.52 -4.52 1.82
N THR A 34 -5.98 -4.01 0.72
CA THR A 34 -5.29 -2.71 0.71
C THR A 34 -6.32 -1.58 0.69
N PRO A 35 -6.21 -0.59 1.60
CA PRO A 35 -7.07 0.58 1.60
C PRO A 35 -6.99 1.33 0.27
N CYS A 36 -8.11 1.38 -0.44
CA CYS A 36 -8.26 2.13 -1.69
C CYS A 36 -9.44 3.09 -1.59
N ILE A 37 -9.46 4.05 -2.50
CA ILE A 37 -10.52 5.04 -2.63
C ILE A 37 -11.19 4.78 -3.98
N SER A 38 -12.46 4.41 -3.92
CA SER A 38 -13.30 4.20 -5.08
C SER A 38 -14.28 5.35 -5.20
N CYS A 39 -14.27 6.04 -6.34
CA CYS A 39 -15.23 7.10 -6.61
C CYS A 39 -16.34 6.61 -7.54
N SER A 40 -17.57 6.55 -7.01
CA SER A 40 -18.74 6.15 -7.81
C SER A 40 -19.12 7.17 -8.90
N SER A 41 -18.66 8.42 -8.79
CA SER A 41 -19.01 9.50 -9.73
C SER A 41 -18.19 9.45 -11.01
N CYS A 42 -16.86 9.36 -10.89
CA CYS A 42 -15.95 9.29 -12.04
C CYS A 42 -15.52 7.85 -12.39
N GLY A 43 -15.87 6.87 -11.55
CA GLY A 43 -15.47 5.47 -11.71
C GLY A 43 -13.97 5.24 -11.52
N MET A 44 -13.26 6.17 -10.86
CA MET A 44 -11.85 5.98 -10.56
C MET A 44 -11.65 5.29 -9.22
N ASP A 45 -10.82 4.25 -9.26
CA ASP A 45 -10.28 3.56 -8.10
C ASP A 45 -8.79 3.89 -8.00
N TYR A 46 -8.38 4.47 -6.87
CA TYR A 46 -6.99 4.83 -6.60
C TYR A 46 -6.63 4.57 -5.16
N GLN A 47 -5.37 4.29 -4.88
CA GLN A 47 -4.86 4.13 -3.53
C GLN A 47 -4.48 5.51 -2.99
N ALA A 48 -4.68 5.73 -1.70
CA ALA A 48 -4.20 6.95 -1.07
C ALA A 48 -2.67 6.97 -1.09
N ASP A 49 -2.05 8.13 -1.32
CA ASP A 49 -0.60 8.32 -1.25
C ASP A 49 -0.02 7.80 0.07
N GLN A 50 -0.77 7.94 1.16
CA GLN A 50 -0.38 7.42 2.47
C GLN A 50 -0.24 5.88 2.46
N THR A 51 -1.22 5.17 1.92
CA THR A 51 -1.18 3.70 1.81
C THR A 51 -0.02 3.24 0.92
N VAL A 52 0.16 3.88 -0.24
CA VAL A 52 1.26 3.60 -1.16
C VAL A 52 2.60 3.77 -0.45
N LYS A 53 2.78 4.91 0.22
CA LYS A 53 4.00 5.22 0.96
C LYS A 53 4.25 4.24 2.12
N GLU A 54 3.21 3.86 2.85
CA GLU A 54 3.31 2.86 3.93
C GLU A 54 3.75 1.50 3.40
N ILE A 55 3.23 1.06 2.25
CA ILE A 55 3.64 -0.19 1.59
C ILE A 55 5.09 -0.10 1.13
N GLU A 56 5.48 0.97 0.44
CA GLU A 56 6.85 1.18 -0.04
C GLU A 56 7.85 1.20 1.11
N ASP A 57 7.59 2.02 2.14
CA ASP A 57 8.43 2.10 3.33
C ASP A 57 8.52 0.72 3.99
N GLN A 58 7.40 0.04 4.19
CA GLN A 58 7.41 -1.26 4.85
C GLN A 58 8.19 -2.29 4.04
N LEU A 59 8.02 -2.36 2.71
CA LEU A 59 8.78 -3.24 1.83
C LEU A 59 10.27 -2.93 1.83
N PHE A 60 10.64 -1.65 1.90
CA PHE A 60 12.03 -1.22 1.98
C PHE A 60 12.67 -1.54 3.35
N LEU A 61 11.86 -1.52 4.42
CA LEU A 61 12.30 -1.72 5.80
C LEU A 61 12.28 -3.19 6.25
N ILE A 62 11.72 -4.11 5.47
CA ILE A 62 11.65 -5.54 5.80
C ILE A 62 12.51 -6.39 4.87
N TYR A 63 12.75 -7.64 5.28
CA TYR A 63 13.48 -8.59 4.45
C TYR A 63 12.52 -9.17 3.41
N THR A 64 12.51 -8.58 2.21
CA THR A 64 11.61 -8.96 1.11
C THR A 64 11.82 -10.39 0.61
N LYS A 65 12.98 -11.00 0.90
CA LYS A 65 13.29 -12.39 0.52
C LYS A 65 12.37 -13.43 1.17
N ASP A 66 11.86 -13.14 2.36
CA ASP A 66 10.95 -14.00 3.13
C ASP A 66 9.48 -13.60 2.95
N LEU A 67 9.17 -12.71 2.01
CA LEU A 67 7.78 -12.37 1.70
C LEU A 67 7.13 -13.50 0.89
N PRO A 68 5.94 -13.96 1.30
CA PRO A 68 5.12 -14.81 0.46
C PRO A 68 4.66 -14.06 -0.78
N LYS A 69 4.25 -14.79 -1.82
CA LYS A 69 3.72 -14.19 -3.05
C LYS A 69 2.38 -13.49 -2.83
N GLN A 70 1.64 -13.84 -1.79
CA GLN A 70 0.38 -13.22 -1.40
C GLN A 70 0.39 -12.97 0.11
N LEU A 71 -0.09 -11.80 0.53
CA LEU A 71 -0.30 -11.44 1.92
C LEU A 71 -1.34 -10.32 2.03
N THR A 72 -1.84 -10.04 3.22
CA THR A 72 -2.72 -8.88 3.45
C THR A 72 -1.93 -7.63 3.83
N TYR A 73 -2.56 -6.46 3.66
CA TYR A 73 -1.99 -5.17 4.09
C TYR A 73 -1.59 -5.19 5.58
N GLU A 74 -2.45 -5.75 6.43
CA GLU A 74 -2.18 -5.89 7.86
C GLU A 74 -1.00 -6.83 8.15
N GLU A 75 -0.88 -7.95 7.41
CA GLU A 75 0.26 -8.85 7.53
C GLU A 75 1.56 -8.18 7.14
N LEU A 76 1.56 -7.39 6.05
CA LEU A 76 2.74 -6.65 5.60
C LEU A 76 3.17 -5.63 6.67
N MET A 77 2.21 -4.84 7.17
CA MET A 77 2.44 -3.80 8.17
C MET A 77 2.82 -4.36 9.55
N GLY A 78 2.33 -5.56 9.90
CA GLY A 78 2.67 -6.27 11.12
C GLY A 78 4.08 -6.86 11.13
N ARG A 79 4.77 -6.91 9.98
CA ARG A 79 6.12 -7.47 9.92
C ARG A 79 7.14 -6.61 10.68
N PRO A 80 8.08 -7.24 11.40
CA PRO A 80 9.13 -6.53 12.11
C PRO A 80 10.07 -5.83 11.12
N ARG A 81 10.14 -4.50 11.24
CA ARG A 81 11.05 -3.65 10.46
C ARG A 81 12.49 -3.90 10.92
N LEU A 82 13.40 -4.08 9.97
CA LEU A 82 14.82 -4.34 10.21
C LEU A 82 15.53 -3.12 10.81
N LEU A 83 15.03 -1.92 10.53
CA LEU A 83 15.57 -0.67 11.07
C LEU A 83 14.91 -0.33 12.41
N LYS A 84 15.74 -0.16 13.44
CA LYS A 84 15.35 0.64 14.60
C LYS A 84 15.07 2.06 14.12
N ARG A 85 13.93 2.61 14.54
CA ARG A 85 13.31 3.93 14.33
C ARG A 85 14.21 5.19 14.33
N ASN A 86 15.53 5.07 14.46
CA ASN A 86 16.50 6.13 14.70
C ASN A 86 17.35 6.54 13.47
N TYR A 87 17.01 6.11 12.25
CA TYR A 87 17.87 6.36 11.07
C TYR A 87 17.26 7.27 9.99
N PHE A 88 16.02 7.75 10.17
CA PHE A 88 15.33 8.62 9.19
C PHE A 88 14.96 10.01 9.73
N ASP A 89 15.55 10.43 10.86
CA ASP A 89 15.60 11.85 11.25
C ASP A 89 16.95 12.43 10.78
N PHE A 90 16.95 13.15 9.67
CA PHE A 90 18.03 14.04 9.22
C PHE A 90 17.43 15.37 8.74
#